data_AF-X1U7E9-F1
#
_entry.id   AF-X1U7E9-F1
#
_cell.length_a   1.000
_cell.length_b   1.000
_cell.length_c   1.000
_cell.angle_alpha   90.00
_cell.angle_beta   90.00
_cell.angle_gamma   90.00
#
_symmetry.space_group_name_H-M   'P 1'
#
loop_
_entity.id
_entity.type
_entity.pdbx_description
1 polymer ?
#
loop_
_entity_poly.entity_id
_entity_poly.type
_entity_poly.pdbx_seq_one_letter_code
_entity_poly.pdbx_strand_id
1 'polypeptide(L)'
;NIREQCSWVHQDNKEIATEKAVQIIEATVEKLKLDKSLVPLSIPITKKALVIGGGIAGIQASLDIADSGYEVVLVEKNQSIGGHMLQLSETFPTLDCPQFLS
;
A
#
# COMPACT_ATOMS: atom_id res chain seq x y z
N ASN A 1 -8.85 -20.42 6.62
CA ASN A 1 -7.39 -20.36 6.35
C ASN A 1 -6.73 -21.45 7.17
N ILE A 2 -6.07 -22.42 6.54
CA ILE A 2 -5.49 -23.60 7.20
C ILE A 2 -3.96 -23.55 7.34
N ARG A 3 -3.31 -22.48 6.85
CA ARG A 3 -1.85 -22.36 6.88
C ARG A 3 -1.40 -21.53 8.06
N GLU A 4 -1.70 -20.24 8.04
CA GLU A 4 -1.32 -19.31 9.11
C GLU A 4 -2.03 -19.63 10.44
N GLN A 5 -3.26 -20.16 10.38
CA GLN A 5 -4.08 -20.40 11.58
C GLN A 5 -4.11 -21.88 12.03
N CYS A 6 -3.45 -22.79 11.30
CA CYS A 6 -3.47 -24.22 11.63
C CYS A 6 -2.08 -24.88 11.56
N SER A 7 -1.49 -25.01 10.37
CA SER A 7 -0.25 -25.80 10.20
C SER A 7 0.98 -25.18 10.86
N TRP A 8 1.12 -23.85 10.84
CA TRP A 8 2.31 -23.20 11.40
C TRP A 8 2.31 -23.07 12.92
N VAL A 9 1.14 -23.08 13.54
CA VAL A 9 1.00 -22.96 15.00
C VAL A 9 0.96 -24.31 15.72
N HIS A 10 0.84 -25.44 14.99
CA HIS A 10 0.86 -26.81 15.53
C HIS A 10 1.85 -27.71 14.77
N GLN A 11 3.02 -27.19 14.40
CA GLN A 11 4.03 -27.94 13.62
C GLN A 11 4.43 -29.26 14.28
N ASP A 12 4.51 -29.27 15.61
CA ASP A 12 4.94 -30.42 16.41
C ASP A 12 3.82 -31.43 16.68
N ASN A 13 2.56 -31.09 16.38
CA ASN A 13 1.41 -31.97 16.59
C ASN A 13 0.48 -32.00 15.38
N LYS A 14 0.84 -32.86 14.43
CA LYS A 14 0.14 -33.01 13.14
C LYS A 14 -1.29 -33.53 13.28
N GLU A 15 -1.57 -34.33 14.32
CA GLU A 15 -2.91 -34.87 14.58
C GLU A 15 -3.87 -33.73 14.96
N ILE A 16 -3.47 -32.89 15.92
CA ILE A 16 -4.25 -31.70 16.33
C ILE A 16 -4.38 -30.70 15.16
N ALA A 17 -3.32 -30.52 14.37
CA ALA A 17 -3.37 -29.66 13.18
C ALA A 17 -4.39 -30.17 12.14
N THR A 18 -4.55 -31.49 12.01
CA THR A 18 -5.47 -32.10 11.04
C THR A 18 -6.91 -31.96 11.53
N GLU A 19 -7.18 -32.25 12.81
CA GLU A 19 -8.50 -32.10 13.41
C GLU A 19 -9.01 -30.65 13.30
N LYS A 20 -8.16 -29.68 13.65
CA LYS A 20 -8.49 -28.26 13.54
C LYS A 20 -8.69 -27.82 12.09
N ALA A 21 -7.95 -28.37 11.14
CA ALA A 21 -8.15 -28.06 9.72
C ALA A 21 -9.52 -28.53 9.22
N VAL A 22 -9.97 -29.72 9.63
CA VAL A 22 -11.32 -30.23 9.32
C VAL A 22 -12.39 -29.28 9.86
N GLN A 23 -12.29 -28.87 11.13
CA GLN A 23 -13.25 -27.94 11.74
C GLN A 23 -13.32 -26.58 11.02
N ILE A 24 -12.17 -26.04 10.59
CA ILE A 24 -12.12 -24.80 9.83
C ILE A 24 -12.84 -24.96 8.48
N ILE A 25 -12.68 -26.10 7.82
CA ILE A 25 -13.33 -26.39 6.55
C ILE A 25 -14.84 -26.52 6.75
N GLU A 26 -15.30 -27.27 7.75
CA GLU A 26 -16.71 -27.44 8.07
C GLU A 26 -17.39 -26.10 8.36
N ALA A 27 -16.79 -25.28 9.23
CA ALA A 27 -17.29 -23.94 9.54
C ALA A 27 -17.34 -23.04 8.29
N THR A 28 -16.36 -23.19 7.39
CA THR A 28 -16.34 -22.45 6.11
C THR A 28 -17.46 -22.91 5.20
N VAL A 29 -17.71 -24.22 5.08
CA VAL A 29 -18.79 -24.79 4.27
C VAL A 29 -20.16 -24.35 4.78
N GLU A 30 -20.39 -24.41 6.09
CA GLU A 30 -21.65 -23.94 6.69
C GLU A 30 -21.88 -22.45 6.45
N LYS A 31 -20.83 -21.62 6.57
CA LYS A 31 -20.92 -20.19 6.25
C LYS A 31 -21.31 -19.95 4.79
N LEU A 32 -20.75 -20.73 3.86
CA LEU A 32 -21.04 -20.60 2.43
C LEU A 32 -22.49 -20.94 2.08
N LYS A 33 -23.14 -21.86 2.81
CA LYS A 33 -24.57 -22.20 2.59
C LYS A 33 -25.50 -21.00 2.80
N LEU A 34 -25.10 -20.05 3.64
CA LEU A 34 -25.86 -18.84 3.95
C LEU A 34 -25.43 -17.63 3.11
N ASP A 35 -24.39 -17.79 2.30
CA ASP A 35 -23.78 -16.69 1.57
C ASP A 35 -24.64 -16.36 0.36
N LYS A 36 -25.02 -15.09 0.23
CA LYS A 36 -25.83 -14.60 -0.90
C LYS A 36 -24.90 -14.21 -2.02
N SER A 37 -25.32 -14.46 -3.27
CA SER A 37 -24.57 -14.01 -4.44
C SER A 37 -24.46 -12.48 -4.42
N LEU A 38 -23.23 -11.99 -4.27
CA LEU A 38 -22.90 -10.58 -4.36
C LEU A 38 -22.57 -10.26 -5.82
N VAL A 39 -23.21 -9.22 -6.36
CA VAL A 39 -22.82 -8.66 -7.65
C VAL A 39 -21.69 -7.67 -7.40
N PRO A 40 -20.61 -7.69 -8.20
CA PRO A 40 -19.55 -6.69 -8.10
C PRO A 40 -20.15 -5.29 -8.28
N LEU A 41 -19.99 -4.43 -7.28
CA LEU A 41 -20.44 -3.06 -7.36
C LEU A 41 -19.49 -2.30 -8.30
N SER A 42 -20.01 -1.82 -9.44
CA SER A 42 -19.28 -0.90 -10.30
C SER A 42 -19.48 0.52 -9.74
N ILE A 43 -18.41 1.09 -9.22
CA ILE A 43 -18.40 2.47 -8.70
C ILE A 43 -17.55 3.31 -9.65
N PRO A 44 -18.03 4.49 -10.09
CA PRO A 44 -17.21 5.39 -10.89
C PRO A 44 -15.96 5.82 -10.10
N ILE A 45 -14.80 5.69 -10.71
CA ILE A 45 -13.53 6.12 -10.13
C ILE A 45 -13.19 7.51 -10.66
N THR A 46 -13.00 8.47 -9.77
CA THR A 46 -12.42 9.77 -10.13
C THR A 46 -10.96 9.56 -10.50
N LYS A 47 -10.58 9.97 -11.71
CA LYS A 47 -9.22 9.88 -12.25
C LYS A 47 -8.30 10.96 -11.65
N LYS A 48 -8.21 10.97 -10.32
CA LYS A 48 -7.44 11.93 -9.53
C LYS A 48 -6.75 11.24 -8.37
N ALA A 49 -5.49 11.58 -8.12
CA ALA A 49 -4.71 11.09 -7.00
C ALA A 49 -4.46 12.18 -5.96
N LEU A 50 -4.30 11.75 -4.70
CA LEU A 50 -3.85 12.59 -3.59
C LEU A 50 -2.55 11.99 -3.05
N VAL A 51 -1.47 12.74 -3.10
CA VAL A 51 -0.17 12.38 -2.55
C VAL A 51 0.05 13.18 -1.26
N ILE A 52 0.36 12.48 -0.17
CA ILE A 52 0.60 13.09 1.14
C ILE A 52 2.08 12.96 1.46
N GLY A 53 2.76 14.10 1.64
CA GLY A 53 4.19 14.21 1.86
C GLY A 53 4.95 14.62 0.61
N GLY A 54 5.51 15.83 0.60
CA GLY A 54 6.30 16.43 -0.46
C GLY A 54 7.80 16.12 -0.38
N GLY A 55 8.19 14.94 0.09
CA GLY A 55 9.58 14.46 -0.05
C GLY A 55 9.88 13.99 -1.47
N ILE A 56 11.14 13.60 -1.76
CA ILE A 56 11.56 13.13 -3.09
C ILE A 56 10.66 12.03 -3.67
N ALA A 57 10.23 11.07 -2.85
CA ALA A 57 9.34 10.00 -3.26
C ALA A 57 7.92 10.50 -3.61
N GLY A 58 7.40 11.47 -2.85
CA GLY A 58 6.07 12.05 -3.10
C GLY A 58 6.06 12.96 -4.33
N ILE A 59 7.14 13.71 -4.56
CA ILE A 59 7.33 14.51 -5.77
C ILE A 59 7.40 13.59 -6.99
N GLN A 60 8.26 12.57 -6.96
CA GLN A 60 8.40 11.63 -8.08
C GLN A 60 7.07 10.92 -8.38
N ALA A 61 6.40 10.40 -7.35
CA ALA A 61 5.09 9.75 -7.52
C ALA A 61 4.05 10.72 -8.10
N SER A 62 4.06 11.99 -7.69
CA SER A 62 3.16 13.01 -8.26
C SER A 62 3.48 13.28 -9.73
N LEU A 63 4.77 13.35 -10.08
CA LEU A 63 5.22 13.56 -11.45
C LEU A 63 4.77 12.40 -12.35
N ASP A 64 5.03 11.15 -11.94
CA ASP A 64 4.67 9.97 -12.71
C ASP A 64 3.15 9.88 -12.97
N ILE A 65 2.33 10.27 -11.99
CA ILE A 65 0.87 10.31 -12.11
C ILE A 65 0.43 11.44 -13.05
N ALA A 66 1.04 12.61 -12.95
CA ALA A 66 0.75 13.76 -13.82
C ALA A 66 1.15 13.48 -15.28
N ASP A 67 2.33 12.89 -15.51
CA ASP A 67 2.84 12.49 -16.82
C ASP A 67 1.98 11.41 -17.46
N SER A 68 1.35 10.56 -16.64
CA SER A 68 0.34 9.59 -17.07
C SER A 68 -1.01 10.23 -17.43
N GLY A 69 -1.15 11.56 -17.31
CA GLY A 69 -2.34 12.33 -17.68
C GLY A 69 -3.43 12.41 -16.62
N TYR A 70 -3.10 12.10 -15.36
CA TYR A 70 -4.06 12.14 -14.24
C TYR A 70 -3.85 13.38 -13.39
N GLU A 71 -4.94 13.93 -12.84
CA GLU A 71 -4.85 15.03 -11.89
C GLU A 71 -4.26 14.53 -10.57
N VAL A 72 -3.28 15.24 -10.01
CA VAL A 72 -2.68 14.91 -8.72
C VAL A 72 -2.69 16.11 -7.79
N VAL A 73 -3.02 15.89 -6.52
CA VAL A 73 -2.90 16.88 -5.45
C VAL A 73 -1.80 16.43 -4.52
N LEU A 74 -0.75 17.23 -4.37
CA LEU A 74 0.33 16.98 -3.41
C LEU A 74 0.10 17.84 -2.16
N VAL A 75 -0.01 17.21 -0.99
CA VAL A 75 -0.17 17.89 0.31
C VAL A 75 1.08 17.65 1.15
N GLU A 76 1.79 18.73 1.48
CA GLU A 76 2.92 18.71 2.40
C GLU A 76 2.55 19.49 3.68
N LYS A 77 3.02 19.01 4.82
CA LYS A 77 2.76 19.61 6.13
C LYS A 77 3.58 20.89 6.33
N ASN A 78 4.82 20.91 5.82
CA ASN A 78 5.75 22.02 5.97
C ASN A 78 5.67 23.00 4.77
N GLN A 79 6.17 24.23 4.95
CA GLN A 79 6.19 25.24 3.88
C GLN A 79 7.16 24.91 2.73
N SER A 80 8.05 23.92 2.92
CA SER A 80 9.08 23.57 1.96
C SER A 80 8.86 22.17 1.39
N ILE A 81 8.77 22.10 0.06
CA ILE A 81 8.75 20.85 -0.72
C ILE A 81 10.20 20.32 -0.80
N GLY A 82 10.40 19.03 -0.56
CA GLY A 82 11.71 18.36 -0.48
C GLY A 82 11.91 17.52 0.79
N GLY A 83 11.03 17.64 1.80
CA GLY A 83 11.17 16.93 3.07
C GLY A 83 12.50 17.24 3.78
N HIS A 84 13.10 16.26 4.46
CA HIS A 84 14.45 16.38 5.06
C HIS A 84 15.59 16.60 4.04
N MET A 85 15.35 16.51 2.73
CA MET A 85 16.41 16.71 1.72
C MET A 85 16.87 18.18 1.65
N LEU A 86 16.02 19.14 2.03
CA LEU A 86 16.43 20.54 2.23
C LEU A 86 17.28 20.75 3.50
N GLN A 87 17.30 19.80 4.43
CA GLN A 87 18.24 19.79 5.57
C GLN A 87 19.50 18.99 5.29
N LEU A 88 19.57 18.27 4.15
CA LEU A 88 20.72 17.51 3.71
C LEU A 88 21.33 18.21 2.48
N SER A 89 21.89 19.41 2.69
CA SER A 89 22.68 20.15 1.71
C SER A 89 24.03 19.47 1.36
N GLU A 90 24.07 18.14 1.36
CA GLU A 90 25.24 17.30 1.09
C GLU A 90 24.76 15.96 0.53
N THR A 91 24.35 15.89 -0.74
CA THR A 91 24.34 14.62 -1.48
C THR A 91 25.76 14.35 -2.00
N PHE A 92 26.60 13.71 -1.18
CA PHE A 92 27.82 13.04 -1.64
C PHE A 92 27.45 12.01 -2.75
N PRO A 93 28.08 11.96 -3.96
CA PRO A 93 29.38 12.48 -4.37
C PRO A 93 29.38 13.37 -5.64
N THR A 94 28.24 13.93 -6.08
CA THR A 94 28.19 14.82 -7.26
C THR A 94 27.87 16.24 -6.84
N LEU A 95 28.92 17.07 -6.80
CA LEU A 95 28.89 18.50 -6.52
C LEU A 95 28.26 19.28 -7.69
N ASP A 96 26.99 19.06 -7.98
CA ASP A 96 26.26 19.92 -8.90
C ASP A 96 25.44 20.94 -8.11
N CYS A 97 25.91 22.19 -8.16
CA CYS A 97 25.19 23.36 -7.66
C CYS A 97 23.82 23.48 -8.36
N PRO A 98 22.69 23.62 -7.64
CA PRO A 98 21.47 24.15 -8.22
C PRO A 98 21.62 25.67 -8.30
N GLN A 99 22.31 26.13 -9.36
CA GLN A 99 22.47 27.54 -9.63
C GLN A 99 21.48 28.00 -10.70
N PHE A 100 20.80 29.09 -10.35
CA PHE A 100 20.02 30.02 -11.18
C PHE A 100 18.53 29.72 -11.38
N LEU A 101 17.72 30.40 -10.56
CA LEU A 101 16.61 31.19 -11.09
C LEU A 101 16.67 32.60 -10.49
N SER A 102 17.04 33.56 -11.34
CA SER A 102 16.83 35.00 -11.15
C SER A 102 15.37 35.35 -11.46
#